data_AF-A0A0H5AZE2-F1
#
_entry.id   AF-A0A0H5AZE2-F1
#
_cell.length_a   1.000
_cell.length_b   1.000
_cell.length_c   1.000
_cell.angle_alpha   90.00
_cell.angle_beta   90.00
_cell.angle_gamma   90.00
#
_symmetry.space_group_name_H-M   'P 1'
#
loop_
_entity.id
_entity.type
_entity.pdbx_description
1 polymer ?
#
loop_
_entity_poly.entity_id
_entity_poly.type
_entity_poly.pdbx_seq_one_letter_code
_entity_poly.pdbx_strand_id
1 'polypeptide(L)'
;MTIALLRTIIHYGLHFLAPLLFAQFFRRERRVKAFWIMLATMLVDLDHLLATPIFNPDRCSVGFHLLHSYFMVGVYALLCVLPYEKLKLPWWLRPIGIGLFFHMLTDLQDFYLWQQWL
;
A
#
# COMPACT_ATOMS: atom_id res chain seq x y z
N MET A 1 -23.19 1.89 13.51
CA MET A 1 -22.09 2.48 12.70
C MET A 1 -22.55 2.47 11.25
N THR A 2 -22.45 3.57 10.51
CA THR A 2 -22.84 3.60 9.09
C THR A 2 -21.81 2.84 8.23
N ILE A 3 -22.21 2.34 7.06
CA ILE A 3 -21.31 1.65 6.11
C ILE A 3 -20.14 2.55 5.72
N ALA A 4 -20.40 3.84 5.49
CA ALA A 4 -19.36 4.83 5.17
C ALA A 4 -18.32 5.00 6.29
N LEU A 5 -18.76 5.00 7.55
CA LEU A 5 -17.85 5.07 8.70
C LEU A 5 -17.01 3.79 8.83
N LEU A 6 -17.60 2.61 8.61
CA LEU A 6 -16.88 1.35 8.62
C LEU A 6 -15.82 1.28 7.52
N ARG A 7 -16.16 1.67 6.28
CA ARG A 7 -15.22 1.80 5.16
C ARG A 7 -14.02 2.68 5.55
N THR A 8 -14.30 3.86 6.10
CA THR A 8 -13.28 4.85 6.47
C THR A 8 -12.32 4.28 7.52
N ILE A 9 -12.86 3.66 8.57
CA ILE A 9 -12.06 3.03 9.64
C ILE A 9 -11.21 1.90 9.08
N ILE A 10 -11.76 1.06 8.20
CA ILE A 10 -11.03 -0.06 7.62
C ILE A 10 -9.95 0.44 6.67
N HIS A 11 -10.26 1.31 5.72
CA HIS A 11 -9.31 1.82 4.73
C HIS A 11 -8.09 2.48 5.39
N TYR A 12 -8.31 3.47 6.26
CA TYR A 12 -7.21 4.13 6.96
C TYR A 12 -6.54 3.21 8.00
N GLY A 13 -7.30 2.32 8.64
CA GLY A 13 -6.76 1.31 9.54
C GLY A 13 -5.78 0.37 8.81
N LEU A 14 -6.10 -0.06 7.60
CA LEU A 14 -5.22 -0.89 6.79
C LEU A 14 -3.96 -0.13 6.35
N HIS A 15 -4.08 1.11 5.89
CA HIS A 15 -2.91 1.92 5.51
C HIS A 15 -1.96 2.21 6.69
N PHE A 16 -2.48 2.49 7.89
CA PHE A 16 -1.65 2.96 9.00
C PHE A 16 -1.36 1.92 10.09
N LEU A 17 -2.28 0.99 10.38
CA LEU A 17 -2.10 -0.03 11.42
C LEU A 17 -1.55 -1.35 10.85
N ALA A 18 -1.90 -1.75 9.63
CA ALA A 18 -1.36 -2.98 9.06
C ALA A 18 0.18 -2.98 8.92
N PRO A 19 0.86 -1.85 8.58
CA PRO A 19 2.32 -1.78 8.62
C PRO A 19 2.92 -2.20 9.97
N LEU A 20 2.24 -1.90 11.08
CA LEU A 20 2.69 -2.32 12.41
C LEU A 20 2.66 -3.85 12.57
N LEU A 21 1.64 -4.49 12.02
CA LEU A 21 1.50 -5.96 12.02
C LEU A 21 2.55 -6.59 11.12
N PHE A 22 2.72 -6.10 9.89
CA PHE A 22 3.72 -6.62 8.95
C PHE A 22 5.14 -6.45 9.47
N ALA A 23 5.41 -5.39 10.23
CA ALA A 23 6.73 -5.15 10.80
C ALA A 23 7.18 -6.28 11.74
N GLN A 24 6.25 -7.04 12.32
CA GLN A 24 6.56 -8.16 13.23
C GLN A 24 7.22 -9.35 12.51
N PHE A 25 7.05 -9.48 11.19
CA PHE A 25 7.70 -10.51 10.37
C PHE A 25 9.20 -10.26 10.17
N PHE A 26 9.69 -9.07 10.50
CA PHE A 26 11.11 -8.74 10.43
C PHE A 26 11.83 -9.09 11.75
N ARG A 27 13.15 -9.29 11.64
CA ARG A 27 14.02 -9.49 12.82
C ARG A 27 13.83 -8.37 13.84
N ARG A 28 13.94 -8.70 15.12
CA ARG A 28 13.60 -7.79 16.24
C ARG A 28 14.30 -6.43 16.13
N GLU A 29 15.57 -6.44 15.75
CA GLU A 29 16.41 -5.26 15.54
C GLU A 29 16.01 -4.40 14.32
N ARG A 30 15.17 -4.92 13.42
CA ARG A 30 14.70 -4.24 12.21
C ARG A 30 13.23 -3.83 12.26
N ARG A 31 12.42 -4.36 13.18
CA ARG A 31 10.96 -4.15 13.20
C ARG A 31 10.57 -2.67 13.15
N VAL A 32 11.16 -1.84 14.02
CA VAL A 32 10.87 -0.39 14.05
C VAL A 32 11.22 0.27 12.73
N LYS A 33 12.38 -0.08 12.13
CA LYS A 33 12.77 0.45 10.82
C LYS A 33 11.83 -0.02 9.72
N ALA A 34 11.44 -1.30 9.71
CA ALA A 34 10.50 -1.84 8.73
C ALA A 34 9.13 -1.16 8.80
N PHE A 35 8.62 -0.90 10.01
CA PHE A 35 7.40 -0.13 10.23
C PHE A 35 7.48 1.26 9.58
N TRP A 36 8.53 2.04 9.91
CA TRP A 36 8.69 3.39 9.35
C TRP A 36 8.89 3.39 7.83
N ILE A 37 9.59 2.38 7.29
CA ILE A 37 9.73 2.22 5.83
C ILE A 37 8.36 1.99 5.18
N MET A 38 7.55 1.05 5.70
CA MET A 38 6.22 0.79 5.18
C MET A 38 5.27 1.98 5.37
N LEU A 39 5.38 2.71 6.48
CA LEU A 39 4.58 3.92 6.68
C LEU A 39 4.96 5.01 5.67
N ALA A 40 6.25 5.14 5.34
CA ALA A 40 6.72 6.09 4.34
C ALA A 40 6.22 5.75 2.91
N THR A 41 5.81 4.52 2.62
CA THR A 41 5.27 4.18 1.30
C THR A 41 3.91 4.80 1.03
N MET A 42 3.22 5.37 2.03
CA MET A 42 2.01 6.17 1.82
C MET A 42 2.25 7.38 0.91
N LEU A 43 3.50 7.82 0.74
CA LEU A 43 3.87 8.85 -0.22
C LEU A 43 3.63 8.45 -1.68
N VAL A 44 3.28 7.19 -1.97
CA VAL A 44 2.86 6.74 -3.30
C VAL A 44 1.66 7.54 -3.82
N ASP A 45 0.76 7.97 -2.93
CA ASP A 45 -0.42 8.79 -3.23
C ASP A 45 -0.09 10.17 -3.80
N LEU A 46 1.16 10.62 -3.71
CA LEU A 46 1.55 11.88 -4.31
C LEU A 46 1.39 11.87 -5.85
N ASP A 47 1.30 10.69 -6.48
CA ASP A 47 0.98 10.60 -7.91
C ASP A 47 -0.46 11.02 -8.25
N HIS A 48 -1.35 11.12 -7.25
CA HIS A 48 -2.70 11.69 -7.42
C HIS A 48 -2.65 13.16 -7.82
N LEU A 49 -1.61 13.89 -7.42
CA LEU A 49 -1.42 15.30 -7.79
C LEU A 49 -1.26 15.49 -9.30
N LEU A 50 -0.98 14.42 -10.05
CA LEU A 50 -0.87 14.43 -11.51
C LEU A 50 -2.23 14.24 -12.22
N ALA A 51 -3.30 13.95 -11.48
CA ALA A 51 -4.63 13.72 -12.05
C ALA A 51 -5.51 14.97 -12.03
N THR A 52 -6.40 15.07 -13.01
CA THR A 52 -7.49 16.07 -13.04
C THR A 52 -8.84 15.37 -13.17
N PRO A 53 -9.78 15.54 -12.22
CA PRO A 53 -9.59 16.20 -10.91
C PRO A 53 -8.68 15.37 -9.99
N ILE A 54 -8.00 16.05 -9.06
CA ILE A 54 -7.06 15.41 -8.10
C ILE A 54 -7.81 14.34 -7.29
N PHE A 55 -8.94 14.71 -6.67
CA PHE A 55 -9.81 13.78 -5.97
C PHE A 55 -11.06 13.49 -6.80
N ASN A 56 -11.34 12.20 -7.04
CA ASN A 56 -12.59 11.74 -7.64
C ASN A 56 -13.02 10.48 -6.89
N PRO A 57 -14.16 10.48 -6.19
CA PRO A 57 -14.64 9.30 -5.49
C PRO A 57 -14.92 8.15 -6.46
N ASP A 58 -15.38 8.42 -7.68
CA ASP A 58 -15.81 7.43 -8.68
C ASP A 58 -14.67 6.81 -9.50
N ARG A 59 -13.43 7.08 -9.13
CA ARG A 59 -12.24 6.60 -9.85
C ARG A 59 -11.47 5.60 -9.01
N CYS A 60 -11.23 4.42 -9.57
CA CYS A 60 -10.29 3.47 -9.01
C CYS A 60 -8.86 4.01 -9.21
N SER A 61 -8.12 4.22 -8.12
CA SER A 61 -6.72 4.69 -8.19
C SER A 61 -5.83 3.69 -8.95
N VAL A 62 -6.03 2.40 -8.64
CA VAL A 62 -5.25 1.30 -9.20
C VAL A 62 -5.59 1.06 -10.67
N GLY A 63 -4.57 1.15 -11.52
CA GLY A 63 -4.69 1.13 -12.97
C GLY A 63 -4.81 2.50 -13.62
N PHE A 64 -5.06 3.57 -12.84
CA PHE A 64 -5.20 4.94 -13.36
C PHE A 64 -3.95 5.79 -13.13
N HIS A 65 -3.45 5.87 -11.90
CA HIS A 65 -2.28 6.71 -11.59
C HIS A 65 -0.95 6.00 -11.92
N LEU A 66 0.12 6.77 -12.11
CA LEU A 66 1.41 6.29 -12.59
C LEU A 66 2.01 5.21 -11.66
N LEU A 67 2.09 5.50 -10.36
CA LEU A 67 2.62 4.61 -9.34
C LEU A 67 1.60 3.56 -8.89
N HIS A 68 0.32 3.77 -9.22
CA HIS A 68 -0.78 2.82 -9.04
C HIS A 68 -1.06 1.95 -10.27
N SER A 69 -0.26 2.04 -11.33
CA SER A 69 -0.47 1.26 -12.55
C SER A 69 -0.31 -0.25 -12.28
N TYR A 70 -1.02 -1.10 -13.03
CA TYR A 70 -0.92 -2.56 -12.87
C TYR A 70 0.52 -3.08 -13.05
N PHE A 71 1.31 -2.41 -13.89
CA PHE A 71 2.74 -2.69 -14.02
C PHE A 71 3.47 -2.48 -12.68
N MET A 72 3.27 -1.33 -12.03
CA MET A 72 3.87 -1.03 -10.74
C MET A 72 3.38 -1.96 -9.63
N VAL A 73 2.10 -2.33 -9.63
CA VAL A 73 1.57 -3.37 -8.72
C VAL A 73 2.37 -4.68 -8.86
N GLY A 74 2.65 -5.11 -10.09
CA GLY A 74 3.48 -6.28 -10.37
C GLY A 74 4.92 -6.13 -9.86
N VAL A 75 5.53 -4.95 -10.01
CA VAL A 75 6.85 -4.63 -9.46
C VAL A 75 6.84 -4.72 -7.93
N TYR A 76 5.83 -4.15 -7.26
CA TYR A 76 5.72 -4.19 -5.80
C TYR A 76 5.53 -5.63 -5.28
N ALA A 77 4.67 -6.41 -5.96
CA ALA A 77 4.49 -7.83 -5.66
C ALA A 77 5.82 -8.61 -5.80
N LEU A 78 6.59 -8.33 -6.84
CA LEU A 78 7.91 -8.94 -7.02
C LEU A 78 8.86 -8.59 -5.86
N LEU A 79 8.92 -7.31 -5.45
CA LEU A 79 9.70 -6.88 -4.29
C LEU A 79 9.33 -7.62 -3.00
N CYS A 80 8.09 -8.09 -2.82
CA CYS A 80 7.74 -8.91 -1.65
C CYS A 80 8.52 -10.24 -1.60
N VAL A 81 8.72 -10.88 -2.76
CA VAL A 81 9.14 -12.29 -2.87
C VAL A 81 10.59 -12.51 -3.30
N LEU A 82 11.30 -11.47 -3.75
CA LEU A 82 12.68 -11.60 -4.22
C LEU A 82 13.61 -12.26 -3.17
N PRO A 83 14.57 -13.10 -3.59
CA PRO A 83 15.57 -13.70 -2.71
C PRO A 83 16.72 -12.71 -2.44
N TYR A 84 16.45 -11.68 -1.64
CA TYR A 84 17.35 -10.54 -1.37
C TYR A 84 18.78 -10.93 -1.02
N GLU A 85 18.99 -11.93 -0.18
CA GLU A 85 20.33 -12.38 0.23
C GLU A 85 21.11 -13.00 -0.95
N LYS A 86 20.45 -13.82 -1.76
CA LYS A 86 21.06 -14.44 -2.96
C LYS A 86 21.40 -13.39 -4.01
N LEU A 87 20.54 -12.38 -4.17
CA LEU A 87 20.73 -11.27 -5.10
C LEU A 87 21.61 -10.15 -4.54
N LYS A 88 22.12 -10.28 -3.31
CA LYS A 88 22.90 -9.25 -2.60
C LYS A 88 22.20 -7.89 -2.55
N LEU A 89 20.87 -7.88 -2.53
CA LEU A 89 20.04 -6.69 -2.46
C LEU A 89 19.84 -6.26 -1.00
N PRO A 90 19.69 -4.95 -0.74
CA PRO A 90 19.46 -4.46 0.61
C PRO A 90 18.11 -4.94 1.16
N TRP A 91 18.11 -5.33 2.43
CA TRP A 91 16.92 -5.88 3.11
C TRP A 91 15.74 -4.90 3.17
N TRP A 92 16.00 -3.59 3.14
CA TRP A 92 15.00 -2.54 3.28
C TRP A 92 14.09 -2.41 2.05
N LEU A 93 14.45 -3.04 0.92
CA LEU A 93 13.57 -3.12 -0.26
C LEU A 93 12.35 -4.01 -0.03
N ARG A 94 12.47 -5.07 0.79
CA ARG A 94 11.32 -5.93 1.11
C ARG A 94 10.19 -5.19 1.81
N PRO A 95 10.41 -4.42 2.90
CA PRO A 95 9.33 -3.63 3.50
C PRO A 95 8.80 -2.54 2.56
N ILE A 96 9.60 -1.97 1.65
CA ILE A 96 9.07 -1.08 0.59
C ILE A 96 8.06 -1.83 -0.28
N GLY A 97 8.43 -3.01 -0.79
CA GLY A 97 7.56 -3.85 -1.60
C GLY A 97 6.26 -4.21 -0.87
N ILE A 98 6.37 -4.65 0.39
CA ILE A 98 5.20 -5.00 1.23
C ILE A 98 4.30 -3.78 1.44
N GLY A 99 4.87 -2.63 1.82
CA GLY A 99 4.12 -1.40 2.05
C GLY A 99 3.37 -0.94 0.80
N LEU A 100 4.08 -0.84 -0.34
CA LEU A 100 3.48 -0.43 -1.61
C LEU A 100 2.44 -1.44 -2.11
N PHE A 101 2.75 -2.73 -2.08
CA PHE A 101 1.80 -3.75 -2.55
C PHE A 101 0.54 -3.79 -1.68
N PHE A 102 0.69 -3.72 -0.36
CA PHE A 102 -0.45 -3.73 0.55
C PHE A 102 -1.28 -2.44 0.46
N HIS A 103 -0.65 -1.31 0.18
CA HIS A 103 -1.34 -0.06 -0.15
C HIS A 103 -2.25 -0.26 -1.38
N MET A 104 -1.74 -0.83 -2.48
CA MET A 104 -2.54 -1.11 -3.68
C MET A 104 -3.72 -2.06 -3.40
N LEU A 105 -3.50 -3.09 -2.57
CA LEU A 105 -4.58 -3.99 -2.15
C LEU A 105 -5.64 -3.28 -1.32
N THR A 106 -5.23 -2.36 -0.46
CA THR A 106 -6.14 -1.57 0.38
C THR A 106 -7.02 -0.65 -0.47
N ASP A 107 -6.44 -0.02 -1.50
CA ASP A 107 -7.15 0.84 -2.45
C ASP A 107 -8.11 0.05 -3.35
N LEU A 108 -7.67 -1.10 -3.88
CA LEU A 108 -8.53 -2.01 -4.63
C LEU A 108 -9.70 -2.48 -3.78
N GLN A 109 -9.43 -2.88 -2.52
CA GLN A 109 -10.46 -3.29 -1.59
C GLN A 109 -11.41 -2.14 -1.32
N ASP A 110 -10.95 -0.90 -1.14
CA ASP A 110 -11.82 0.25 -0.88
C ASP A 110 -12.83 0.46 -2.02
N PHE A 111 -12.33 0.48 -3.26
CA PHE A 111 -13.13 0.67 -4.47
C PHE A 111 -14.08 -0.51 -4.74
N TYR A 112 -13.58 -1.74 -4.79
CA TYR A 112 -14.41 -2.88 -5.18
C TYR A 112 -15.31 -3.40 -4.07
N LEU A 113 -14.88 -3.35 -2.81
CA LEU A 113 -15.67 -3.91 -1.70
C LEU A 113 -16.66 -2.91 -1.13
N TRP A 114 -16.34 -1.61 -1.04
CA TRP A 114 -17.17 -0.64 -0.33
C TRP A 114 -17.92 0.31 -1.23
N GLN A 115 -17.27 0.83 -2.26
CA GLN A 115 -17.89 1.83 -3.12
C GLN A 115 -19.08 1.29 -3.90
N GLN A 116 -19.15 -0.02 -4.14
CA GLN A 116 -20.33 -0.65 -4.75
C GLN A 116 -21.60 -0.55 -3.89
N TRP A 117 -21.48 -0.19 -2.61
CA TRP A 117 -22.58 -0.15 -1.64
C TRP A 117 -22.88 1.25 -1.10
N LEU A 118 -22.21 2.29 -1.63
CA LEU A 118 -22.34 3.69 -1.21
C LEU A 118 -22.77 4.55 -2.40
#